data_AF-A0A950YBJ7-F1
#
_entry.id   AF-A0A950YBJ7-F1
#
_cell.length_a   1.000
_cell.length_b   1.000
_cell.length_c   1.000
_cell.angle_alpha   90.00
_cell.angle_beta   90.00
_cell.angle_gamma   90.00
#
_symmetry.space_group_name_H-M   'P 1'
#
loop_
_entity.id
_entity.type
_entity.pdbx_description
1 polymer ?
#
loop_
_entity_poly.entity_id
_entity_poly.type
_entity_poly.pdbx_seq_one_letter_code
_entity_poly.pdbx_strand_id
1 'polypeptide(L)' 'MIQNETRLRVADNTGAREILVIRVRGGHRRRSAGVGDIVTATVKQASP' A
#
# COMPACT_ATOMS: atom_id res chain seq x y z
N MET A 1 7.88 -2.14 -8.37
CA MET A 1 7.09 -0.97 -8.78
C MET A 1 5.65 -1.23 -8.36
N ILE A 2 5.04 -0.31 -7.61
CA ILE A 2 3.71 -0.48 -7.01
C ILE A 2 2.82 0.65 -7.54
N GLN A 3 1.56 0.37 -7.83
CA GLN A 3 0.59 1.35 -8.34
C GLN A 3 -0.75 1.21 -7.63
N ASN A 4 -1.72 2.05 -7.98
CA ASN A 4 -3.09 1.91 -7.49
C ASN A 4 -3.60 0.48 -7.75
N GLU A 5 -4.39 -0.03 -6.80
CA GLU A 5 -4.98 -1.38 -6.82
C GLU A 5 -3.99 -2.55 -6.70
N THR A 6 -2.71 -2.27 -6.43
CA THR A 6 -1.75 -3.33 -6.10
C THR A 6 -2.04 -3.92 -4.72
N ARG A 7 -2.08 -5.25 -4.60
CA ARG A 7 -2.11 -5.96 -3.32
C ARG A 7 -0.70 -6.16 -2.77
N LEU A 8 -0.50 -5.87 -1.49
CA LEU A 8 0.78 -6.04 -0.81
C LEU A 8 0.57 -6.82 0.49
N ARG A 9 1.56 -7.65 0.83
CA ARG A 9 1.67 -8.27 2.16
C ARG A 9 2.27 -7.26 3.13
N VAL A 10 1.71 -7.17 4.32
CA VAL A 10 2.21 -6.31 5.39
C VAL A 10 3.32 -7.04 6.13
N ALA A 11 4.44 -6.36 6.36
CA ALA A 11 5.61 -6.88 7.07
C ALA A 11 5.83 -6.09 8.37
N ASP A 12 4.78 -6.04 9.21
CA ASP A 12 4.80 -5.39 10.52
C ASP A 12 4.05 -6.24 11.56
N ASN A 13 3.93 -5.73 12.78
CA ASN A 13 3.24 -6.35 13.90
C ASN A 13 1.90 -5.67 14.27
N THR A 14 1.28 -4.94 13.35
CA THR A 14 0.02 -4.21 13.60
C THR A 14 -1.23 -5.11 13.56
N GLY A 15 -1.11 -6.32 13.04
CA GLY A 15 -2.21 -7.26 12.81
C GLY A 15 -2.77 -7.24 11.38
N ALA A 16 -2.46 -6.22 10.56
CA ALA A 16 -2.77 -6.26 9.14
C ALA A 16 -1.93 -7.33 8.41
N ARG A 17 -2.53 -8.05 7.46
CA ARG A 17 -1.86 -9.10 6.66
C ARG A 17 -1.75 -8.74 5.20
N GLU A 18 -2.82 -8.17 4.64
CA GLU A 18 -2.88 -7.76 3.24
C GLU A 18 -3.54 -6.39 3.11
N ILE A 19 -2.94 -5.55 2.28
CA ILE A 19 -3.45 -4.21 1.95
C ILE A 19 -3.62 -4.04 0.45
N LEU A 20 -4.56 -3.18 0.05
CA LEU A 20 -4.74 -2.69 -1.30
C LEU A 20 -4.32 -1.22 -1.36
N VAL A 21 -3.42 -0.87 -2.29
CA VAL A 21 -3.00 0.52 -2.51
C VAL A 21 -4.13 1.33 -3.13
N ILE A 22 -4.52 2.43 -2.49
CA ILE A 22 -5.55 3.36 -2.99
C ILE A 22 -4.88 4.50 -3.77
N ARG A 23 -3.72 4.97 -3.30
CA ARG A 23 -3.04 6.13 -3.89
C ARG A 23 -1.54 6.15 -3.58
N VAL A 24 -0.74 6.42 -4.60
CA VAL A 24 0.68 6.81 -4.42
C VAL A 24 0.78 8.29 -4.03
N ARG A 25 1.51 8.62 -2.95
CA ARG A 25 1.71 10.01 -2.52
C ARG A 25 2.87 10.66 -3.27
N GLY A 26 2.87 12.00 -3.34
CA GLY A 26 3.96 12.77 -3.98
C GLY A 26 3.59 13.51 -5.27
N GLY A 27 2.31 13.85 -5.49
CA GLY A 27 1.84 14.68 -6.60
C GLY A 27 0.68 14.08 -7.39
N HIS A 28 0.03 14.87 -8.25
CA HIS A 28 -1.12 14.41 -9.04
C HIS A 28 -0.75 13.54 -10.24
N ARG A 29 0.46 13.69 -10.77
CA ARG A 29 0.95 12.90 -11.92
C ARG A 29 1.68 11.61 -11.54
N ARG A 30 1.93 11.38 -10.25
CA ARG A 30 2.67 10.20 -9.81
C ARG A 30 1.77 8.97 -9.85
N ARG A 31 2.14 7.98 -10.67
CA ARG A 31 1.36 6.76 -10.91
C ARG A 31 1.97 5.51 -10.26
N SER A 32 3.25 5.58 -9.89
CA SER A 32 3.97 4.44 -9.33
C SER A 32 4.88 4.83 -8.17
N ALA A 33 5.12 3.84 -7.32
CA ALA A 33 5.96 3.89 -6.13
C ALA A 33 7.05 2.81 -6.18
N GLY A 34 8.21 3.13 -5.63
CA GLY A 34 9.31 2.22 -5.32
C GLY A 34 9.49 2.04 -3.81
N VAL A 35 10.61 1.43 -3.42
CA VAL A 35 11.00 1.31 -2.00
C VAL A 35 11.28 2.71 -1.44
N GLY A 36 10.76 2.99 -0.24
CA GLY A 36 10.92 4.29 0.44
C GLY A 36 9.80 5.31 0.12
N ASP A 37 8.99 5.07 -0.90
CA ASP A 37 7.83 5.91 -1.19
C ASP A 37 6.64 5.60 -0.26
N ILE A 38 5.84 6.63 0.03
CA ILE A 38 4.66 6.50 0.88
C ILE A 38 3.41 6.33 0.02
N VAL A 39 2.55 5.37 0.40
CA VAL A 39 1.25 5.12 -0.21
C VAL A 39 0.13 5.20 0.82
N THR A 40 -1.07 5.55 0.38
CA THR A 40 -2.30 5.35 1.14
C THR A 40 -2.91 4.02 0.73
N ALA A 41 -3.25 3.18 1.70
CA ALA A 41 -3.77 1.83 1.47
C ALA A 41 -4.95 1.50 2.42
N THR A 42 -5.74 0.50 2.05
CA THR A 42 -6.81 -0.07 2.89
C THR A 42 -6.48 -1.51 3.25
N VAL A 43 -6.74 -1.89 4.50
CA VAL A 43 -6.60 -3.27 4.98
C VAL A 43 -7.68 -4.14 4.35
N LYS A 44 -7.26 -5.26 3.75
CA LYS A 44 -8.14 -6.25 3.13
C LYS A 44 -8.18 -7.56 3.87
N GLN A 45 -7.13 -7.86 4.63
CA GLN A 45 -7.09 -8.98 5.57
C GLN A 45 -6.32 -8.56 6.82
N ALA A 46 -6.86 -8.88 7.98
CA ALA A 46 -6.22 -8.71 9.27
C ALA A 46 -6.27 -10.02 10.07
N SER A 47 -5.40 -10.16 11.06
CA SER A 47 -5.58 -11.12 12.13
C SER A 47 -6.82 -10.74 12.96
N PRO A 48 -7.59 -11.72 13.49
CA PRO A 48 -8.72 -11.45 14.38
C PRO A 48 -8.33 -10.60 15.60
#